data_AF-A0A6C0K579-F1
#
_entry.id   AF-A0A6C0K579-F1
#
_cell.length_a   1.000
_cell.length_b   1.000
_cell.length_c   1.000
_cell.angle_alpha   90.00
_cell.angle_beta   90.00
_cell.angle_gamma   90.00
#
_symmetry.space_group_name_H-M   'P 1'
#
loop_
_entity.id
_entity.type
_entity.pdbx_description
1 polymer ?
#
loop_
_entity_poly.entity_id
_entity_poly.type
_entity_poly.pdbx_seq_one_letter_code
_entity_poly.pdbx_strand_id
1 'polypeptide(L)'
;MEIRTILVSLMTLIVIGIVILVLYQYFYGGYVPSNGISPTNTEILIVGPLQNGQNYTQIDAAIPLSLNEREGIEFSYAGWIQVNDYAPPSQHPIIFTKGDVAGIQKSPAVSLNSGRNELVIEQDTYEKGRPARIVIPNMPANKLIHLAICVNQKSFDVYINGLLYSHTSLHALPMQNSQPVFIAGNGGWNGQIGSLIYFNYELSAEKVHSLANTAPTQSPNSMPYYPNFLSSGWWVSNHQA
;
A
#
# COMPACT_ATOMS: atom_id res chain seq x y z
N MET A 1 -53.49 -48.59 27.12
CA MET A 1 -53.24 -47.39 26.30
C MET A 1 -52.91 -47.88 24.91
N GLU A 2 -53.67 -47.52 23.88
CA GLU A 2 -53.43 -48.06 22.54
C GLU A 2 -52.09 -47.56 21.98
N ILE A 3 -51.38 -48.41 21.23
CA ILE A 3 -50.08 -48.08 20.61
C ILE A 3 -50.16 -46.78 19.79
N ARG A 4 -51.30 -46.52 19.16
CA ARG A 4 -51.55 -45.28 18.40
C ARG A 4 -51.54 -44.05 19.30
N THR A 5 -52.11 -44.12 20.50
CA THR A 5 -52.12 -43.03 21.47
C THR A 5 -50.71 -42.73 21.99
N ILE A 6 -49.90 -43.77 22.20
CA ILE A 6 -48.49 -43.63 22.64
C ILE A 6 -47.67 -42.92 21.55
N LEU A 7 -47.80 -43.35 20.29
CA LEU A 7 -47.09 -42.74 19.16
C LEU A 7 -47.47 -41.26 18.96
N VAL A 8 -48.76 -40.93 19.04
CA VAL A 8 -49.23 -39.54 18.91
C VAL A 8 -48.68 -38.68 20.06
N SER A 9 -48.67 -39.18 21.29
CA SER A 9 -48.11 -38.45 22.44
C SER A 9 -46.60 -38.21 22.34
N LEU A 10 -45.86 -39.15 21.75
CA LEU A 10 -44.42 -39.00 21.52
C LEU A 10 -44.13 -37.96 20.43
N MET A 11 -44.90 -37.97 19.34
CA MET A 11 -44.74 -37.01 18.25
C MET A 11 -45.05 -35.59 18.70
N THR A 12 -46.11 -35.38 19.49
CA THR A 12 -46.44 -34.05 20.01
C THR A 12 -45.35 -33.53 20.94
N LEU A 13 -44.75 -34.38 21.77
CA LEU A 13 -43.65 -33.99 22.66
C LEU A 13 -42.38 -33.59 21.90
N ILE A 14 -42.05 -34.30 20.82
CA ILE A 14 -40.91 -33.96 19.94
C ILE A 14 -41.14 -32.61 19.26
N VAL A 15 -42.33 -32.36 18.72
CA VAL A 15 -42.67 -31.09 18.06
C VAL A 15 -42.60 -29.93 19.06
N ILE A 16 -43.12 -30.12 20.27
CA ILE A 16 -43.02 -29.12 21.34
C ILE A 16 -41.55 -28.85 21.70
N GLY A 17 -40.72 -29.88 21.78
CA GLY A 17 -39.28 -29.74 22.02
C GLY A 17 -38.57 -28.94 20.93
N ILE A 18 -38.89 -29.18 19.66
CA ILE A 18 -38.34 -28.42 18.52
C ILE A 18 -38.79 -26.96 18.58
N VAL A 19 -40.07 -26.71 18.85
CA VAL A 19 -40.60 -25.34 18.96
C VAL A 19 -39.93 -24.58 20.11
N ILE A 20 -39.75 -25.20 21.27
CA ILE A 20 -39.03 -24.61 22.40
C ILE A 20 -37.58 -24.31 22.03
N LEU A 21 -36.89 -25.19 21.31
CA LEU A 21 -35.51 -24.99 20.86
C LEU A 21 -35.39 -23.83 19.86
N VAL A 22 -36.34 -23.70 18.92
CA VAL A 22 -36.39 -22.58 17.97
C VAL A 22 -36.67 -21.27 18.69
N LEU A 23 -37.61 -21.24 19.63
CA LEU A 23 -37.90 -20.05 20.43
C LEU A 23 -36.71 -19.69 21.33
N TYR A 24 -36.02 -20.67 21.90
CA TYR A 24 -34.81 -20.46 22.68
C TYR A 24 -33.71 -19.82 21.81
N GLN A 25 -33.48 -20.31 20.58
CA GLN A 25 -32.56 -19.65 19.65
C GLN A 25 -33.02 -18.26 19.24
N TYR A 26 -34.32 -18.03 19.06
CA TYR A 26 -34.83 -16.72 18.68
C TYR A 26 -34.67 -15.67 19.80
N PHE A 27 -34.94 -16.04 21.05
CA PHE A 27 -34.91 -15.12 22.20
C PHE A 27 -33.54 -15.05 22.89
N TYR A 28 -32.79 -16.16 22.92
CA TYR A 28 -31.51 -16.29 23.64
C TYR A 28 -30.35 -16.72 22.75
N GLY A 29 -30.59 -17.05 21.48
CA GLY A 29 -29.55 -17.06 20.46
C GLY A 29 -29.18 -15.62 20.16
N GLY A 30 -28.61 -14.95 21.15
CA GLY A 30 -27.93 -13.69 20.98
C GLY A 30 -27.00 -13.85 19.80
N TYR A 31 -27.00 -12.82 18.95
CA TYR A 31 -25.98 -12.59 17.94
C TYR A 31 -24.64 -13.07 18.50
N VAL A 32 -24.18 -14.24 18.09
CA VAL A 32 -22.79 -14.62 18.32
C VAL A 32 -22.10 -13.74 17.30
N PRO A 33 -21.41 -12.65 17.71
CA PRO A 33 -20.56 -11.99 16.75
C PRO A 33 -19.63 -13.11 16.28
N SER A 34 -19.67 -13.39 14.99
CA SER A 34 -18.66 -14.24 14.42
C SER A 34 -17.34 -13.64 14.89
N ASN A 35 -16.58 -14.35 15.71
CA ASN A 35 -15.15 -14.11 15.88
C ASN A 35 -14.42 -14.47 14.57
N GLY A 36 -15.04 -14.16 13.43
CA GLY A 36 -14.32 -13.95 12.21
C GLY A 36 -13.40 -12.79 12.52
N ILE A 37 -12.11 -13.03 12.36
CA ILE A 37 -11.12 -11.98 12.30
C ILE A 37 -11.58 -11.09 11.14
N SER A 38 -12.35 -10.03 11.44
CA SER A 38 -12.59 -9.00 10.45
C SER A 38 -11.21 -8.46 10.08
N PRO A 39 -10.84 -8.45 8.80
CA PRO A 39 -9.57 -7.87 8.41
C PRO A 39 -9.55 -6.42 8.90
N THR A 40 -8.63 -6.10 9.81
CA THR A 40 -8.49 -4.74 10.32
C THR A 40 -7.50 -4.00 9.44
N ASN A 41 -7.96 -2.95 8.77
CA ASN A 41 -7.11 -1.99 8.09
C ASN A 41 -6.03 -1.50 9.06
N THR A 42 -4.79 -1.83 8.73
CA THR A 42 -3.60 -1.58 9.54
C THR A 42 -2.67 -0.66 8.77
N GLU A 43 -2.20 0.37 9.46
CA GLU A 43 -1.27 1.36 8.93
C GLU A 43 0.03 1.27 9.73
N ILE A 44 1.17 1.15 9.06
CA ILE A 44 2.49 1.06 9.68
C ILE A 44 3.35 2.20 9.19
N LEU A 45 3.78 3.05 10.11
CA LEU A 45 4.75 4.10 9.84
C LEU A 45 6.14 3.48 9.63
N ILE A 46 6.65 3.57 8.41
CA ILE A 46 7.98 3.10 8.02
C ILE A 46 9.01 4.20 8.31
N VAL A 47 8.74 5.42 7.83
CA VAL A 47 9.59 6.59 8.09
C VAL A 47 8.74 7.67 8.72
N GLY A 48 9.12 8.10 9.92
CA GLY A 48 8.46 9.19 10.62
C GLY A 48 8.84 10.56 10.04
N PRO A 49 9.70 11.32 10.73
CA PRO A 49 10.09 12.64 10.25
C PRO A 49 10.94 12.55 8.98
N LEU A 50 10.95 13.65 8.21
CA LEU A 50 11.83 13.79 7.06
C LEU A 50 13.29 13.51 7.46
N GLN A 51 13.89 12.58 6.73
CA GLN A 51 15.28 12.17 6.87
C GLN A 51 16.01 12.26 5.54
N ASN A 52 17.33 12.46 5.62
CA ASN A 52 18.21 12.60 4.47
C ASN A 52 18.24 11.30 3.64
N GLY A 53 18.09 11.42 2.31
CA GLY A 53 18.14 10.33 1.33
C GLY A 53 19.53 9.70 1.13
N GLN A 54 20.54 10.16 1.88
CA GLN A 54 21.85 9.51 2.01
C GLN A 54 21.91 8.54 3.20
N ASN A 55 20.98 8.62 4.15
CA ASN A 55 20.98 7.77 5.34
C ASN A 55 20.36 6.42 5.03
N TYR A 56 21.20 5.44 4.71
CA TYR A 56 20.77 4.06 4.52
C TYR A 56 20.05 3.54 5.76
N THR A 57 18.83 3.04 5.57
CA THR A 57 18.03 2.44 6.64
C THR A 57 17.44 1.13 6.15
N GLN A 58 17.63 0.08 6.94
CA GLN A 58 16.95 -1.21 6.76
C GLN A 58 15.92 -1.36 7.87
N ILE A 59 14.67 -1.60 7.48
CA ILE A 59 13.55 -1.80 8.39
C ILE A 59 13.08 -3.23 8.19
N ASP A 60 13.47 -4.08 9.12
CA ASP A 60 13.02 -5.48 9.22
C ASP A 60 11.73 -5.59 10.04
N ALA A 61 10.82 -4.63 9.85
CA ALA A 61 9.51 -4.71 10.45
C ALA A 61 8.74 -5.84 9.73
N ALA A 62 8.11 -6.71 10.51
CA ALA A 62 7.15 -7.69 9.99
C ALA A 62 5.94 -6.92 9.44
N ILE A 63 6.07 -6.43 8.21
CA ILE A 63 4.98 -5.78 7.48
C ILE A 63 3.95 -6.88 7.20
N PRO A 64 2.72 -6.76 7.74
CA PRO A 64 1.72 -7.77 7.54
C PRO A 64 1.42 -7.87 6.05
N LEU A 65 1.30 -9.10 5.57
CA LEU A 65 0.83 -9.35 4.22
C LEU A 65 -0.55 -8.71 4.05
N SER A 66 -0.90 -8.36 2.80
CA SER A 66 -2.23 -7.83 2.50
C SER A 66 -3.29 -8.73 3.12
N LEU A 67 -4.25 -8.13 3.84
CA LEU A 67 -5.41 -8.90 4.25
C LEU A 67 -6.24 -9.06 2.99
N ASN A 68 -6.41 -10.30 2.52
CA ASN A 68 -7.22 -10.59 1.34
C ASN A 68 -8.62 -9.97 1.54
N GLU A 69 -8.84 -8.81 0.93
CA GLU A 69 -10.17 -8.28 0.74
C GLU A 69 -10.91 -9.22 -0.22
N ARG A 70 -12.20 -8.97 -0.43
CA ARG A 70 -13.04 -9.85 -1.27
C ARG A 70 -12.46 -10.07 -2.68
N GLU A 71 -11.55 -9.20 -3.13
CA GLU A 71 -10.91 -9.18 -4.45
C GLU A 71 -9.44 -9.66 -4.47
N GLY A 72 -8.82 -10.00 -3.33
CA GLY A 72 -7.48 -10.58 -3.26
C GLY A 72 -6.40 -9.67 -2.64
N ILE A 73 -5.19 -9.69 -3.21
CA ILE A 73 -4.04 -8.93 -2.67
C ILE A 73 -4.29 -7.44 -2.85
N GLU A 74 -4.27 -6.68 -1.76
CA GLU A 74 -4.43 -5.23 -1.73
C GLU A 74 -3.46 -4.60 -0.72
N PHE A 75 -2.61 -3.67 -1.16
CA PHE A 75 -1.72 -2.93 -0.27
C PHE A 75 -1.29 -1.61 -0.89
N SER A 76 -0.89 -0.66 -0.05
CA SER A 76 -0.46 0.65 -0.51
C SER A 76 0.74 1.18 0.27
N TYR A 77 1.49 2.07 -0.36
CA TYR A 77 2.54 2.86 0.24
C TYR A 77 2.26 4.33 -0.05
N ALA A 78 2.31 5.20 0.94
CA ALA A 78 2.20 6.65 0.74
C ALA A 78 3.26 7.39 1.56
N GLY A 79 3.86 8.42 1.00
CA GLY A 79 4.84 9.22 1.70
C GLY A 79 5.35 10.41 0.91
N TRP A 80 6.19 11.19 1.56
CA TRP A 80 6.77 12.39 0.97
C TRP A 80 8.21 12.11 0.52
N ILE A 81 8.52 12.48 -0.71
CA ILE A 81 9.87 12.42 -1.26
C ILE A 81 10.29 13.77 -1.83
N GLN A 82 11.56 14.10 -1.70
CA GLN A 82 12.19 15.23 -2.35
C GLN A 82 13.46 14.76 -3.02
N VAL A 83 13.70 15.24 -4.22
CA VAL A 83 14.92 15.01 -4.99
C VAL A 83 15.53 16.37 -5.31
N ASN A 84 16.78 16.60 -4.94
CA ASN A 84 17.49 17.87 -5.12
C ASN A 84 18.33 17.87 -6.40
N ASP A 85 18.90 16.73 -6.76
CA ASP A 85 19.62 16.51 -8.01
C ASP A 85 19.31 15.14 -8.60
N TYR A 86 19.53 15.02 -9.92
CA TYR A 86 19.41 13.77 -10.68
C TYR A 86 20.78 13.25 -11.13
N ALA A 87 21.83 13.63 -10.38
CA ALA A 87 23.20 13.16 -10.56
C ALA A 87 23.64 12.32 -9.34
N PRO A 88 22.92 11.22 -9.06
CA PRO A 88 23.22 10.39 -7.90
C PRO A 88 24.58 9.70 -8.05
N PRO A 89 25.22 9.32 -6.92
CA PRO A 89 26.55 8.69 -6.94
C PRO A 89 26.55 7.30 -7.58
N SER A 90 25.40 6.63 -7.66
CA SER A 90 25.21 5.32 -8.29
C SER A 90 24.41 5.41 -9.59
N GLN A 91 24.52 4.41 -10.48
CA GLN A 91 23.74 4.34 -11.72
C GLN A 91 22.23 4.12 -11.46
N HIS A 92 21.87 3.44 -10.36
CA HIS A 92 20.49 3.09 -10.03
C HIS A 92 20.20 3.26 -8.53
N PRO A 93 20.25 4.50 -8.00
CA PRO A 93 19.94 4.72 -6.59
C PRO A 93 18.49 4.32 -6.28
N ILE A 94 18.30 3.70 -5.12
CA ILE A 94 16.99 3.28 -4.64
C ILE A 94 16.55 4.28 -3.56
N ILE A 95 15.42 4.92 -3.77
CA ILE A 95 14.78 5.79 -2.78
C ILE A 95 14.23 4.92 -1.65
N PHE A 96 13.33 4.00 -2.01
CA PHE A 96 12.93 2.92 -1.13
C PHE A 96 12.56 1.67 -1.92
N THR A 97 12.75 0.50 -1.34
CA THR A 97 12.28 -0.77 -1.89
C THR A 97 11.87 -1.71 -0.78
N LYS A 98 10.76 -2.42 -0.97
CA LYS A 98 10.42 -3.60 -0.18
C LYS A 98 10.90 -4.80 -1.00
N GLY A 99 12.05 -5.38 -0.62
CA GLY A 99 12.78 -6.26 -1.54
C GLY A 99 14.25 -6.33 -1.19
N ASP A 100 15.14 -6.23 -2.16
CA ASP A 100 16.58 -6.25 -1.95
C ASP A 100 17.27 -5.00 -2.52
N VAL A 101 18.45 -4.69 -1.99
CA VAL A 101 19.26 -3.54 -2.44
C VAL A 101 19.89 -3.75 -3.81
N ALA A 102 19.97 -4.98 -4.33
CA ALA A 102 20.43 -5.25 -5.69
C ALA A 102 19.32 -5.08 -6.74
N GLY A 103 18.07 -4.86 -6.32
CA GLY A 103 16.94 -4.61 -7.22
C GLY A 103 16.49 -5.85 -7.99
N ILE A 104 16.66 -7.05 -7.42
CA ILE A 104 16.21 -8.31 -8.00
C ILE A 104 14.74 -8.59 -7.64
N GLN A 105 14.30 -8.18 -6.44
CA GLN A 105 12.96 -8.31 -5.91
C GLN A 105 12.40 -6.92 -5.58
N LYS A 106 11.19 -6.62 -6.08
CA LYS A 106 10.57 -5.28 -5.98
C LYS A 106 9.09 -5.41 -5.61
N SER A 107 8.70 -4.96 -4.42
CA SER A 107 7.31 -5.08 -3.95
C SER A 107 6.80 -3.93 -3.05
N PRO A 108 6.80 -2.66 -3.49
CA PRO A 108 7.33 -2.11 -4.73
C PRO A 108 8.77 -1.59 -4.52
N ALA A 109 9.38 -1.09 -5.59
CA ALA A 109 10.63 -0.33 -5.56
C ALA A 109 10.46 1.03 -6.24
N VAL A 110 11.00 2.07 -5.61
CA VAL A 110 11.11 3.43 -6.12
C VAL A 110 12.58 3.78 -6.27
N SER A 111 13.00 4.11 -7.48
CA SER A 111 14.39 4.38 -7.83
C SER A 111 14.51 5.61 -8.74
N LEU A 112 15.71 6.18 -8.82
CA LEU A 112 16.01 7.23 -9.81
C LEU A 112 16.86 6.63 -10.92
N ASN A 113 16.71 7.16 -12.12
CA ASN A 113 17.59 6.84 -13.23
C ASN A 113 18.76 7.84 -13.25
N SER A 114 19.99 7.38 -13.05
CA SER A 114 21.14 8.29 -12.97
C SER A 114 21.32 9.08 -14.27
N GLY A 115 21.45 10.40 -14.16
CA GLY A 115 21.63 11.29 -15.31
C GLY A 115 20.35 11.56 -16.11
N ARG A 116 19.20 10.99 -15.72
CA ARG A 116 17.89 11.37 -16.25
C ARG A 116 16.99 11.89 -15.14
N ASN A 117 16.22 12.92 -15.44
CA ASN A 117 15.19 13.41 -14.53
C ASN A 117 13.97 12.47 -14.57
N GLU A 118 14.15 11.24 -14.07
CA GLU A 118 13.15 10.17 -14.13
C GLU A 118 13.07 9.44 -12.77
N LEU A 119 11.86 9.38 -12.21
CA LEU A 119 11.51 8.51 -11.11
C LEU A 119 10.92 7.21 -11.67
N VAL A 120 11.47 6.07 -11.28
CA VAL A 120 11.06 4.75 -11.76
C VAL A 120 10.44 3.97 -10.61
N ILE A 121 9.21 3.53 -10.82
CA ILE A 121 8.42 2.77 -9.84
C ILE A 121 8.12 1.40 -10.45
N GLU A 122 8.53 0.36 -9.75
CA GLU A 122 8.45 -1.02 -10.23
C GLU A 122 7.82 -1.94 -9.19
N GLN A 123 6.96 -2.84 -9.66
CA GLN A 123 6.29 -3.87 -8.88
C GLN A 123 6.42 -5.20 -9.60
N ASP A 124 7.06 -6.18 -8.96
CA ASP A 124 7.17 -7.52 -9.51
C ASP A 124 5.81 -8.22 -9.51
N THR A 125 5.63 -9.08 -10.50
CA THR A 125 4.48 -9.97 -10.62
C THR A 125 4.95 -11.41 -10.63
N TYR A 126 4.03 -12.37 -10.53
CA TYR A 126 4.34 -13.78 -10.69
C TYR A 126 4.81 -14.14 -12.12
N GLU A 127 4.68 -13.24 -13.10
CA GLU A 127 5.31 -13.37 -14.42
C GLU A 127 6.77 -12.86 -14.37
N LYS A 128 7.72 -13.80 -14.23
CA LYS A 128 9.15 -13.47 -14.07
C LYS A 128 9.68 -12.64 -15.24
N GLY A 129 10.43 -11.59 -14.90
CA GLY A 129 11.11 -10.73 -15.88
C GLY A 129 10.20 -9.67 -16.53
N ARG A 130 8.94 -9.57 -16.12
CA ARG A 130 8.00 -8.55 -16.61
C ARG A 130 7.34 -7.82 -15.43
N PRO A 131 8.11 -7.01 -14.67
CA PRO A 131 7.53 -6.18 -13.62
C PRO A 131 6.60 -5.13 -14.23
N ALA A 132 5.57 -4.76 -13.48
CA ALA A 132 4.82 -3.54 -13.77
C ALA A 132 5.74 -2.35 -13.50
N ARG A 133 5.85 -1.45 -14.48
CA ARG A 133 6.84 -0.36 -14.47
C ARG A 133 6.20 0.94 -14.90
N ILE A 134 6.27 1.94 -14.03
CA ILE A 134 5.81 3.30 -14.29
C ILE A 134 7.01 4.24 -14.18
N VAL A 135 7.19 5.11 -15.17
CA VAL A 135 8.27 6.11 -15.20
C VAL A 135 7.64 7.49 -15.17
N ILE A 136 8.08 8.32 -14.23
CA ILE A 136 7.66 9.70 -14.08
C ILE A 136 8.82 10.60 -14.51
N PRO A 137 8.78 11.20 -15.72
CA PRO A 137 9.81 12.11 -16.19
C PRO A 137 9.61 13.52 -15.64
N ASN A 138 10.68 14.33 -15.72
CA ASN A 138 10.68 15.77 -15.47
C ASN A 138 10.20 16.17 -14.08
N MET A 139 10.49 15.35 -13.09
CA MET A 139 10.22 15.63 -11.68
C MET A 139 10.94 16.94 -11.25
N PRO A 140 10.24 17.92 -10.64
CA PRO A 140 10.86 19.17 -10.25
C PRO A 140 11.86 18.97 -9.10
N ALA A 141 13.07 19.50 -9.26
CA ALA A 141 14.11 19.44 -8.23
C ALA A 141 13.80 20.38 -7.04
N ASN A 142 14.29 20.03 -5.85
CA ASN A 142 14.14 20.76 -4.59
C ASN A 142 12.68 20.99 -4.16
N LYS A 143 11.79 20.11 -4.61
CA LYS A 143 10.37 20.14 -4.31
C LYS A 143 9.96 18.86 -3.61
N LEU A 144 9.10 19.04 -2.63
CA LEU A 144 8.57 17.94 -1.85
C LEU A 144 7.29 17.45 -2.54
N ILE A 145 7.27 16.18 -2.93
CA ILE A 145 6.13 15.57 -3.61
C ILE A 145 5.55 14.45 -2.75
N HIS A 146 4.23 14.36 -2.75
CA HIS A 146 3.53 13.24 -2.13
C HIS A 146 3.39 12.15 -3.18
N LEU A 147 3.98 10.98 -2.91
CA LEU A 147 3.89 9.80 -3.73
C LEU A 147 2.99 8.79 -3.01
N ALA A 148 1.98 8.27 -3.70
CA ALA A 148 1.28 7.07 -3.25
C ALA A 148 1.28 6.00 -4.34
N ILE A 149 1.49 4.76 -3.93
CA ILE A 149 1.53 3.57 -4.76
C ILE A 149 0.45 2.65 -4.21
N CYS A 150 -0.55 2.34 -5.03
CA CYS A 150 -1.67 1.48 -4.67
C CYS A 150 -1.59 0.23 -5.55
N VAL A 151 -1.54 -0.94 -4.93
CA VAL A 151 -1.49 -2.23 -5.61
C VAL A 151 -2.72 -3.01 -5.20
N ASN A 152 -3.48 -3.47 -6.19
CA ASN A 152 -4.50 -4.48 -5.97
C ASN A 152 -4.22 -5.71 -6.87
N GLN A 153 -5.12 -6.69 -6.86
CA GLN A 153 -4.92 -7.95 -7.59
C GLN A 153 -4.71 -7.75 -9.09
N LYS A 154 -5.26 -6.67 -9.68
CA LYS A 154 -5.32 -6.46 -11.15
C LYS A 154 -4.80 -5.11 -11.60
N SER A 155 -4.47 -4.18 -10.71
CA SER A 155 -3.96 -2.86 -11.05
C SER A 155 -2.80 -2.42 -10.17
N PHE A 156 -2.02 -1.53 -10.74
CA PHE A 156 -0.88 -0.87 -10.15
C PHE A 156 -0.98 0.62 -10.45
N ASP A 157 -1.37 1.37 -9.43
CA ASP A 157 -1.79 2.76 -9.57
C ASP A 157 -0.85 3.66 -8.79
N VAL A 158 -0.41 4.74 -9.45
CA VAL A 158 0.53 5.71 -8.87
C VAL A 158 -0.14 7.07 -8.84
N TYR A 159 -0.04 7.72 -7.68
CA TYR A 159 -0.56 9.05 -7.43
C TYR A 159 0.56 10.01 -7.08
N ILE A 160 0.47 11.23 -7.59
CA ILE A 160 1.38 12.34 -7.31
C ILE A 160 0.58 13.52 -6.79
N ASN A 161 0.94 14.02 -5.61
CA ASN A 161 0.29 15.16 -4.95
C ASN A 161 -1.24 14.98 -4.83
N GLY A 162 -1.69 13.76 -4.57
CA GLY A 162 -3.11 13.45 -4.37
C GLY A 162 -3.90 13.23 -5.66
N LEU A 163 -3.25 13.27 -6.83
CA LEU A 163 -3.88 13.06 -8.14
C LEU A 163 -3.37 11.77 -8.77
N LEU A 164 -4.24 11.01 -9.44
CA LEU A 164 -3.85 9.82 -10.18
C LEU A 164 -2.91 10.22 -11.33
N TYR A 165 -1.69 9.70 -11.31
CA TYR A 165 -0.71 9.90 -12.38
C TYR A 165 -0.86 8.83 -13.46
N SER A 166 -0.92 7.56 -13.06
CA SER A 166 -1.02 6.44 -13.99
C SER A 166 -1.77 5.28 -13.35
N HIS A 167 -2.62 4.63 -14.15
CA HIS A 167 -3.28 3.37 -13.84
C HIS A 167 -2.74 2.30 -14.78
N THR A 168 -2.19 1.22 -14.23
CA THR A 168 -1.64 0.11 -15.03
C THR A 168 -2.37 -1.17 -14.67
N SER A 169 -3.10 -1.76 -15.63
CA SER A 169 -3.66 -3.09 -15.45
C SER A 169 -2.55 -4.15 -15.48
N LEU A 170 -2.46 -4.96 -14.43
CA LEU A 170 -1.48 -6.01 -14.27
C LEU A 170 -1.82 -7.22 -15.14
N HIS A 171 -0.84 -7.72 -15.87
CA HIS A 171 -0.99 -8.94 -16.68
C HIS A 171 -0.95 -10.23 -15.84
N ALA A 172 -0.30 -10.18 -14.69
CA ALA A 172 -0.17 -11.27 -13.75
C ALA A 172 -0.31 -10.74 -12.31
N LEU A 173 -0.60 -11.64 -11.37
CA LEU A 173 -0.77 -11.29 -9.96
C LEU A 173 0.48 -10.55 -9.43
N PRO A 174 0.32 -9.46 -8.66
CA PRO A 174 1.44 -8.80 -8.03
C PRO A 174 2.08 -9.72 -6.99
N MET A 175 3.40 -9.71 -6.91
CA MET A 175 4.14 -10.50 -5.94
C MET A 175 4.38 -9.67 -4.68
N GLN A 176 3.90 -10.15 -3.53
CA GLN A 176 4.25 -9.60 -2.23
C GLN A 176 5.39 -10.41 -1.62
N ASN A 177 6.54 -9.78 -1.37
CA ASN A 177 7.70 -10.46 -0.77
C ASN A 177 7.73 -10.31 0.77
N SER A 178 8.51 -11.15 1.43
CA SER A 178 8.75 -11.10 2.89
C SER A 178 10.05 -10.37 3.26
N GLN A 179 10.69 -9.69 2.31
CA GLN A 179 11.99 -9.03 2.52
C GLN A 179 11.87 -7.74 3.35
N PRO A 180 12.94 -7.19 3.92
CA PRO A 180 12.88 -5.89 4.61
C PRO A 180 12.51 -4.73 3.68
N VAL A 181 12.15 -3.58 4.28
CA VAL A 181 12.13 -2.30 3.56
C VAL A 181 13.50 -1.67 3.67
N PHE A 182 14.06 -1.30 2.52
CA PHE A 182 15.31 -0.57 2.41
C PHE A 182 15.02 0.85 1.95
N ILE A 183 15.67 1.82 2.58
CA ILE A 183 15.62 3.24 2.23
C ILE A 183 17.04 3.69 1.90
N ALA A 184 17.17 4.55 0.89
CA ALA A 184 18.46 5.02 0.40
C ALA A 184 19.39 3.85 0.00
N GLY A 185 18.83 2.85 -0.67
CA GLY A 185 19.58 1.70 -1.19
C GLY A 185 20.47 2.10 -2.37
N ASN A 186 21.50 1.29 -2.63
CA ASN A 186 22.42 1.46 -3.75
C ASN A 186 23.03 2.88 -3.85
N GLY A 187 23.50 3.43 -2.73
CA GLY A 187 24.19 4.73 -2.67
C GLY A 187 23.29 5.95 -2.41
N GLY A 188 21.98 5.74 -2.24
CA GLY A 188 21.04 6.81 -1.88
C GLY A 188 20.93 7.90 -2.94
N TRP A 189 20.32 9.03 -2.57
CA TRP A 189 20.16 10.20 -3.45
C TRP A 189 20.28 11.50 -2.66
N ASN A 190 20.52 12.61 -3.37
CA ASN A 190 20.46 13.92 -2.74
C ASN A 190 19.00 14.36 -2.60
N GLY A 191 18.48 14.35 -1.38
CA GLY A 191 17.10 14.68 -1.10
C GLY A 191 16.65 14.17 0.26
N GLN A 192 15.34 14.04 0.44
CA GLN A 192 14.77 13.56 1.70
C GLN A 192 13.52 12.72 1.48
N ILE A 193 13.25 11.83 2.42
CA ILE A 193 12.04 11.00 2.49
C ILE A 193 11.46 11.10 3.90
N GLY A 194 10.13 11.08 4.01
CA GLY A 194 9.48 11.12 5.31
C GLY A 194 8.00 10.80 5.23
N SER A 195 7.42 10.53 6.40
CA SER A 195 6.03 10.13 6.58
C SER A 195 5.63 9.01 5.62
N LEU A 196 6.56 8.07 5.40
CA LEU A 196 6.32 6.89 4.58
C LEU A 196 5.52 5.90 5.42
N ILE A 197 4.32 5.59 4.96
CA ILE A 197 3.35 4.73 5.64
C ILE A 197 2.99 3.58 4.69
N TYR A 198 2.97 2.38 5.25
CA TYR A 198 2.41 1.20 4.62
C TYR A 198 0.97 0.98 5.08
N PHE A 199 0.13 0.56 4.14
CA PHE A 199 -1.26 0.19 4.35
C PHE A 199 -1.44 -1.23 3.83
N ASN A 200 -2.02 -2.12 4.63
CA ASN A 200 -2.34 -3.49 4.22
C ASN A 200 -3.64 -3.60 3.40
N TYR A 201 -4.08 -2.49 2.81
CA TYR A 201 -5.30 -2.32 2.00
C TYR A 201 -5.04 -1.31 0.87
N GLU A 202 -5.92 -1.29 -0.13
CA GLU A 202 -5.86 -0.30 -1.21
C GLU A 202 -6.38 1.07 -0.74
N LEU A 203 -5.57 2.13 -0.91
CA LEU A 203 -6.02 3.48 -0.58
C LEU A 203 -7.02 4.00 -1.62
N SER A 204 -8.17 4.50 -1.15
CA SER A 204 -9.09 5.24 -2.02
C SER A 204 -8.48 6.57 -2.49
N ALA A 205 -8.87 7.04 -3.69
CA ALA A 205 -8.41 8.32 -4.22
C ALA A 205 -8.64 9.50 -3.24
N GLU A 206 -9.75 9.48 -2.50
CA GLU A 206 -10.06 10.48 -1.47
C GLU A 206 -9.07 10.43 -0.30
N LYS A 207 -8.73 9.23 0.18
CA LYS A 207 -7.74 9.06 1.24
C LYS A 207 -6.35 9.48 0.77
N VAL A 208 -5.96 9.13 -0.46
CA VAL A 208 -4.70 9.59 -1.06
C VAL A 208 -4.65 11.10 -1.15
N HIS A 209 -5.74 11.74 -1.57
CA HIS A 209 -5.85 13.20 -1.63
C HIS A 209 -5.74 13.84 -0.23
N SER A 210 -6.40 13.25 0.78
CA SER A 210 -6.29 13.71 2.17
C SER A 210 -4.86 13.60 2.72
N LEU A 211 -4.14 12.51 2.41
CA LEU A 211 -2.74 12.33 2.82
C LEU A 211 -1.83 13.35 2.15
N ALA A 212 -2.04 13.64 0.86
CA ALA A 212 -1.30 14.66 0.12
C ALA A 212 -1.50 16.07 0.65
N ASN A 213 -2.66 16.36 1.27
CA ASN A 213 -2.94 17.63 1.93
C ASN A 213 -2.38 17.70 3.37
N THR A 214 -1.77 16.62 3.88
CA THR A 214 -1.16 16.57 5.20
C THR A 214 0.35 16.72 5.08
N ALA A 215 0.89 17.83 5.59
CA ALA A 215 2.33 18.08 5.56
C ALA A 215 3.12 16.99 6.31
N PRO A 216 4.32 16.60 5.84
CA PRO A 216 5.13 15.63 6.55
C PRO A 216 5.60 16.18 7.89
N THR A 217 5.92 15.27 8.80
CA THR A 217 6.61 15.63 10.03
C THR A 217 8.05 16.06 9.72
N GLN A 218 8.47 17.22 10.24
CA GLN A 218 9.82 17.73 10.08
C GLN A 218 10.69 17.34 11.28
N SER A 219 11.96 17.02 11.03
CA SER A 219 13.03 16.93 12.03
C SER A 219 13.92 18.18 11.99
N PRO A 220 14.67 18.49 13.07
CA PRO A 220 15.68 19.56 13.04
C PRO A 220 16.74 19.40 11.93
N ASN A 221 16.94 18.18 11.44
CA ASN A 221 17.90 17.84 10.38
C ASN A 221 17.25 17.74 8.99
N SER A 222 15.99 18.17 8.85
CA SER A 222 15.29 18.16 7.56
C SER A 222 15.91 19.16 6.60
N MET A 223 15.97 18.79 5.32
CA MET A 223 16.45 19.70 4.28
C MET A 223 15.41 20.79 4.02
N PRO A 224 15.83 22.01 3.66
CA PRO A 224 14.91 23.03 3.20
C PRO A 224 14.22 22.55 1.93
N TYR A 225 12.92 22.85 1.82
CA TYR A 225 12.13 22.62 0.62
C TYR A 225 11.23 23.81 0.35
N TYR A 226 10.96 24.07 -0.92
CA TYR A 226 10.05 25.14 -1.32
C TYR A 226 8.60 24.67 -1.19
N PRO A 227 7.66 25.51 -0.71
CA PRO A 227 6.26 25.15 -0.56
C PRO A 227 5.62 24.71 -1.89
N ASN A 228 4.59 23.87 -1.76
CA ASN A 228 3.87 23.19 -2.83
C ASN A 228 2.93 24.14 -3.59
N PHE A 229 3.49 25.06 -4.37
CA PHE A 229 2.76 25.75 -5.43
C PHE A 229 3.12 25.18 -6.81
N LEU A 230 3.23 23.85 -6.91
CA LEU A 230 3.46 23.18 -8.18
C LEU A 230 2.12 22.86 -8.84
N SER A 231 1.89 23.44 -10.02
CA SER A 231 0.79 23.00 -10.88
C SER A 231 1.08 21.59 -11.40
N SER A 232 0.02 20.82 -11.69
CA SER A 232 0.15 19.48 -12.29
C SER A 232 0.68 19.47 -13.73
N GLY A 233 0.89 20.65 -14.33
CA GLY A 233 1.29 20.79 -15.73
C GLY A 233 2.62 20.15 -16.09
N TRP A 234 3.55 19.98 -15.14
CA TRP A 234 4.88 19.43 -15.43
C TRP A 234 4.86 17.94 -15.82
N TRP A 235 3.80 17.20 -15.49
CA TRP A 235 3.66 15.79 -15.86
C TRP A 235 2.53 15.49 -16.86
N VAL A 236 1.67 16.48 -17.12
CA VAL A 236 0.50 16.35 -18.01
C VAL A 236 0.86 16.49 -19.49
N SER A 237 1.95 17.18 -19.84
CA SER A 237 2.30 17.48 -21.25
C SER A 237 2.56 16.26 -22.14
N ASN A 238 2.81 15.09 -21.56
CA ASN A 238 3.24 13.89 -22.29
C ASN A 238 2.13 12.84 -22.52
N HIS A 239 0.91 13.07 -22.03
CA HIS A 239 -0.21 12.12 -22.19
C HIS A 239 -1.16 12.48 -23.35
N GLN A 240 -0.78 13.45 -24.21
CA GLN A 240 -1.58 13.90 -25.36
C GLN A 240 -0.91 13.60 -26.72
N ALA A 241 -0.24 12.45 -26.85
CA ALA A 241 0.25 11.94 -28.14
C ALA A 241 -0.29 10.54 -28.40
#